data_AF-A0A941RZR9-F1
#
_entry.id   AF-A0A941RZR9-F1
#
_cell.length_a   1.000
_cell.length_b   1.000
_cell.length_c   1.000
_cell.angle_alpha   90.00
_cell.angle_beta   90.00
_cell.angle_gamma   90.00
#
_symmetry.space_group_name_H-M   'P 1'
#
loop_
_entity.id
_entity.type
_entity.pdbx_description
1 polymer ?
#
loop_
_entity_poly.entity_id
_entity_poly.type
_entity_poly.pdbx_seq_one_letter_code
_entity_poly.pdbx_strand_id
1 'polypeptide(L)'
;MGVLRRLEFTSAYVPQRRSVGVIIFLHLRYWLWQAVSKGFLGFIYLAVISEGLRVLVPALGQKMYKLPLLGFLRMYEATYRLDLAPFFAMFLLIGVFVLWPRIIAVWMTGRSFWECSSEQRLVVVLGSGILFADAVLFYYAMTQMTWGESTLSFSGLVATVAYVGVLVFVSWFSVVLNPNRKVG
;
A
#
# COMPACT_ATOMS: atom_id res chain seq x y z
N MET A 1 -0.10 -36.56 41.99
CA MET A 1 -1.31 -37.30 41.54
C MET A 1 -2.14 -36.35 40.70
N GLY A 2 -2.49 -36.72 39.46
CA GLY A 2 -3.12 -35.82 38.48
C GLY A 2 -2.42 -35.78 37.11
N VAL A 3 -1.55 -36.76 36.84
CA VAL A 3 -1.13 -37.16 35.49
C VAL A 3 -2.23 -38.09 34.96
N LEU A 4 -2.56 -38.01 33.67
CA LEU A 4 -3.49 -38.85 32.88
C LEU A 4 -4.85 -38.22 32.53
N ARG A 5 -4.87 -37.44 31.43
CA ARG A 5 -5.81 -37.59 30.30
C ARG A 5 -5.68 -36.41 29.34
N ARG A 6 -4.56 -36.34 28.62
CA ARG A 6 -4.51 -35.61 27.35
C ARG A 6 -4.56 -36.67 26.26
N LEU A 7 -5.76 -37.26 26.10
CA LEU A 7 -6.02 -38.19 25.02
C LEU A 7 -5.85 -37.43 23.72
N GLU A 8 -4.88 -37.93 22.98
CA GLU A 8 -4.53 -37.63 21.61
C GLU A 8 -5.79 -37.70 20.74
N PHE A 9 -6.46 -36.57 20.57
CA PHE A 9 -7.22 -36.32 19.36
C PHE A 9 -6.21 -36.07 18.24
N THR A 10 -5.56 -37.14 17.81
CA THR A 10 -4.99 -37.26 16.47
C THR A 10 -6.16 -37.22 15.50
N SER A 11 -6.69 -36.01 15.30
CA SER A 11 -7.57 -35.68 14.20
C SER A 11 -6.84 -36.10 12.94
N ALA A 12 -7.21 -37.26 12.42
CA ALA A 12 -6.69 -37.79 11.17
C ALA A 12 -6.84 -36.69 10.12
N TYR A 13 -5.71 -36.07 9.77
CA TYR A 13 -5.63 -35.00 8.80
C TYR A 13 -5.90 -35.66 7.46
N VAL A 14 -7.17 -35.86 7.11
CA VAL A 14 -7.56 -36.36 5.80
C VAL A 14 -7.06 -35.30 4.81
N PRO A 15 -6.04 -35.60 3.98
CA PRO A 15 -5.57 -34.62 3.02
C PRO A 15 -6.69 -34.43 2.01
N GLN A 16 -7.48 -33.36 2.20
CA GLN A 16 -8.53 -32.99 1.27
C GLN A 16 -7.83 -32.69 -0.05
N ARG A 17 -7.88 -33.67 -0.96
CA ARG A 17 -7.31 -33.64 -2.31
C ARG A 17 -8.10 -32.62 -3.12
N ARG A 18 -7.96 -31.33 -2.77
CA ARG A 18 -8.51 -30.22 -3.53
C ARG A 18 -8.02 -30.42 -4.96
N SER A 19 -8.95 -30.51 -5.88
CA SER A 19 -8.63 -30.65 -7.29
C SER A 19 -7.72 -29.49 -7.70
N VAL A 20 -6.68 -29.78 -8.48
CA VAL A 20 -5.71 -28.79 -8.96
C VAL A 20 -6.43 -27.59 -9.60
N GLY A 21 -7.58 -27.84 -10.25
CA GLY A 21 -8.44 -26.80 -10.82
C GLY A 21 -8.94 -25.76 -9.81
N VAL A 22 -9.29 -26.16 -8.58
CA VAL A 22 -9.74 -25.20 -7.53
C VAL A 22 -8.60 -24.28 -7.10
N ILE A 23 -7.38 -24.81 -7.00
CA ILE A 23 -6.20 -24.01 -6.64
C ILE A 23 -5.90 -22.98 -7.73
N ILE A 24 -5.91 -23.40 -9.00
CA ILE A 24 -5.68 -22.52 -10.15
C ILE A 24 -6.75 -21.42 -10.20
N PHE A 25 -8.03 -21.79 -10.03
CA PHE A 25 -9.13 -20.83 -10.04
C PHE A 25 -9.00 -19.77 -8.92
N LEU A 26 -8.61 -20.20 -7.71
CA LEU A 26 -8.38 -19.27 -6.59
C LEU A 26 -7.21 -18.30 -6.87
N HIS A 27 -6.11 -18.80 -7.45
CA HIS A 27 -4.98 -17.96 -7.84
C HIS A 27 -5.36 -16.96 -8.92
N LEU A 28 -6.09 -17.39 -9.95
CA LEU A 28 -6.54 -16.51 -11.02
C LEU A 28 -7.44 -15.41 -10.47
N ARG A 29 -8.41 -15.76 -9.61
CA ARG A 29 -9.30 -14.78 -8.96
C ARG A 29 -8.53 -13.79 -8.10
N TYR A 30 -7.53 -14.26 -7.34
CA TYR A 30 -6.65 -13.40 -6.55
C TYR A 30 -5.86 -12.42 -7.45
N TRP A 31 -5.21 -12.92 -8.50
CA TRP A 31 -4.44 -12.09 -9.43
C TRP A 31 -5.31 -11.05 -10.14
N LEU A 32 -6.51 -11.46 -10.59
CA LEU A 32 -7.46 -10.54 -11.22
C LEU A 32 -7.88 -9.43 -10.25
N TRP A 33 -8.23 -9.79 -9.01
CA TRP A 33 -8.56 -8.81 -7.97
C TRP A 33 -7.40 -7.83 -7.72
N GLN A 34 -6.18 -8.34 -7.61
CA GLN A 34 -4.98 -7.51 -7.41
C GLN A 34 -4.76 -6.54 -8.58
N ALA A 35 -4.80 -7.05 -9.81
CA ALA A 35 -4.54 -6.25 -11.00
C ALA A 35 -5.58 -5.12 -11.17
N VAL A 36 -6.86 -5.44 -11.01
CA VAL A 36 -7.95 -4.47 -11.16
C VAL A 36 -7.91 -3.43 -10.05
N SER A 37 -7.85 -3.86 -8.78
CA SER A 37 -7.88 -2.92 -7.64
C SER A 37 -6.64 -2.03 -7.59
N LYS A 38 -5.43 -2.60 -7.75
CA LYS A 38 -4.18 -1.83 -7.75
C LYS A 38 -4.01 -0.98 -8.98
N GLY A 39 -4.47 -1.43 -10.16
CA GLY A 39 -4.42 -0.63 -11.38
C GLY A 39 -5.30 0.62 -11.25
N PHE A 40 -6.55 0.45 -10.83
CA PHE A 40 -7.47 1.56 -10.65
C PHE A 40 -7.03 2.52 -9.54
N LEU A 41 -6.68 2.00 -8.35
CA LEU A 41 -6.17 2.83 -7.26
C LEU A 41 -4.85 3.50 -7.60
N GLY A 42 -3.95 2.78 -8.27
CA GLY A 42 -2.65 3.30 -8.69
C GLY A 42 -2.78 4.47 -9.65
N PHE A 43 -3.75 4.43 -10.57
CA PHE A 43 -4.02 5.53 -11.48
C PHE A 43 -4.49 6.79 -10.74
N ILE A 44 -5.50 6.66 -9.87
CA ILE A 44 -6.01 7.78 -9.06
C ILE A 44 -4.91 8.33 -8.15
N TYR A 45 -4.19 7.43 -7.49
CA TYR A 45 -3.11 7.78 -6.58
C TYR A 45 -1.99 8.55 -7.29
N LEU A 46 -1.51 8.07 -8.43
CA LEU A 46 -0.47 8.77 -9.20
C LEU A 46 -0.92 10.18 -9.58
N ALA A 47 -2.17 10.35 -10.01
CA ALA A 47 -2.70 11.66 -10.37
C ALA A 47 -2.73 12.62 -9.16
N VAL A 48 -3.26 12.17 -8.01
CA VAL A 48 -3.42 13.02 -6.83
C VAL A 48 -2.09 13.32 -6.13
N ILE A 49 -1.28 12.29 -5.90
CA ILE A 49 -0.01 12.40 -5.15
C ILE A 49 1.06 13.14 -5.94
N SER A 50 1.08 13.00 -7.28
CA SER A 50 2.01 13.78 -8.09
C SER A 50 1.73 15.28 -7.99
N GLU A 51 0.45 15.68 -7.91
CA GLU A 51 0.08 17.07 -7.69
C GLU A 51 0.42 17.53 -6.27
N GLY A 52 0.14 16.72 -5.25
CA GLY A 52 0.53 17.00 -3.87
C GLY A 52 2.04 17.18 -3.70
N LEU A 53 2.85 16.34 -4.37
CA LEU A 53 4.31 16.43 -4.36
C LEU A 53 4.82 17.71 -5.01
N ARG A 54 4.20 18.17 -6.11
CA ARG A 54 4.57 19.45 -6.76
C ARG A 54 4.36 20.62 -5.83
N VAL A 55 3.30 20.60 -5.04
CA VAL A 55 2.99 21.68 -4.09
C VAL A 55 3.91 21.62 -2.86
N LEU A 56 4.08 20.44 -2.26
CA LEU A 56 4.88 20.27 -1.03
C LEU A 56 6.37 20.49 -1.27
N VAL A 57 6.89 20.00 -2.40
CA VAL A 57 8.31 20.10 -2.74
C VAL A 57 8.41 20.68 -4.16
N PRO A 58 8.37 22.01 -4.32
CA PRO A 58 8.47 22.66 -5.63
C PRO A 58 9.72 22.26 -6.42
N ALA A 59 10.79 21.84 -5.72
CA ALA A 59 12.00 21.29 -6.32
C ALA A 59 11.74 20.01 -7.14
N LEU A 60 10.75 19.17 -6.76
CA LEU A 60 10.35 17.98 -7.52
C LEU A 60 9.54 18.31 -8.78
N GLY A 61 8.95 19.51 -8.82
CA GLY A 61 8.34 20.08 -10.02
C GLY A 61 9.35 20.73 -10.97
N GLN A 62 10.65 20.76 -10.63
CA GLN A 62 11.66 21.25 -11.54
C GLN A 62 11.94 20.21 -12.64
N LYS A 63 12.03 20.71 -13.87
CA LYS A 63 12.33 19.89 -15.05
C LYS A 63 13.68 19.20 -14.90
N MET A 64 13.73 17.89 -15.11
CA MET A 64 14.91 17.05 -14.86
C MET A 64 16.18 17.51 -15.61
N TYR A 65 16.06 18.21 -16.75
CA TYR A 65 17.22 18.70 -17.49
C TYR A 65 18.04 19.77 -16.75
N LYS A 66 17.51 20.35 -15.66
CA LYS A 66 18.25 21.31 -14.83
C LYS A 66 19.25 20.63 -13.88
N LEU A 67 19.20 19.30 -13.74
CA LEU A 67 20.13 18.56 -12.89
C LEU A 67 21.47 18.36 -13.61
N PRO A 68 22.61 18.74 -12.99
CA PRO A 68 23.93 18.73 -13.64
C PRO A 68 24.39 17.33 -14.08
N LEU A 69 23.81 16.26 -13.52
CA LEU A 69 24.16 14.88 -13.85
C LEU A 69 23.48 14.35 -15.13
N LEU A 70 22.41 14.99 -15.59
CA LEU A 70 21.50 14.46 -16.63
C LEU A 70 21.52 15.28 -17.94
N GLY A 71 22.61 15.99 -18.20
CA GLY A 71 22.74 16.88 -19.38
C GLY A 71 22.52 16.19 -20.73
N PHE A 72 22.76 14.87 -20.82
CA PHE A 72 22.56 14.08 -22.03
C PHE A 72 21.08 13.95 -22.45
N LEU A 73 20.12 14.12 -21.53
CA LEU A 73 18.69 14.05 -21.84
C LEU A 73 18.16 15.28 -22.58
N ARG A 74 18.96 16.35 -22.73
CA ARG A 74 18.58 17.54 -23.53
C ARG A 74 18.30 17.22 -24.99
N MET A 75 18.85 16.12 -25.51
CA MET A 75 18.66 15.68 -26.90
C MET A 75 17.28 15.04 -27.15
N TYR A 76 16.51 14.72 -26.09
CA TYR A 76 15.19 14.11 -26.21
C TYR A 76 14.08 15.14 -25.95
N GLU A 77 13.33 15.48 -27.00
CA GLU A 77 12.24 16.46 -26.94
C GLU A 77 11.12 16.04 -25.96
N ALA A 78 10.92 14.72 -25.81
CA ALA A 78 9.93 14.14 -24.90
C ALA A 78 10.25 14.40 -23.41
N THR A 79 11.51 14.62 -23.03
CA THR A 79 11.90 14.76 -21.61
C THR A 79 11.73 16.17 -21.05
N TYR A 80 11.39 17.15 -21.89
CA TYR A 80 11.15 18.54 -21.44
C TYR A 80 9.92 18.71 -20.55
N ARG A 81 9.00 17.74 -20.54
CA ARG A 81 7.80 17.73 -19.71
C ARG A 81 7.82 16.66 -18.61
N LEU A 82 8.92 15.92 -18.48
CA LEU A 82 9.03 14.89 -17.45
C LEU A 82 9.37 15.56 -16.10
N ASP A 83 8.36 15.65 -15.24
CA ASP A 83 8.55 16.04 -13.84
C ASP A 83 9.06 14.85 -13.03
N LEU A 84 9.78 15.14 -11.94
CA LEU A 84 10.26 14.11 -11.02
C LEU A 84 9.15 13.63 -10.07
N ALA A 85 8.12 14.45 -9.87
CA ALA A 85 7.00 14.17 -8.98
C ALA A 85 6.25 12.85 -9.29
N PRO A 86 5.87 12.51 -10.54
CA PRO A 86 5.23 11.22 -10.84
C PRO A 86 6.11 10.00 -10.54
N PHE A 87 7.44 10.13 -10.68
CA PHE A 87 8.36 9.05 -10.33
C PHE A 87 8.39 8.80 -8.83
N PHE A 88 8.46 9.86 -8.02
CA PHE A 88 8.37 9.74 -6.57
C PHE A 88 6.99 9.24 -6.11
N ALA A 89 5.90 9.71 -6.75
CA ALA A 89 4.57 9.20 -6.50
C ALA A 89 4.49 7.69 -6.80
N MET A 90 5.08 7.22 -7.91
CA MET A 90 5.13 5.80 -8.23
C MET A 90 5.94 5.00 -7.21
N PHE A 91 7.07 5.52 -6.74
CA PHE A 91 7.86 4.89 -5.70
C PHE A 91 7.08 4.77 -4.38
N LEU A 92 6.42 5.85 -3.95
CA LEU A 92 5.54 5.85 -2.78
C LEU A 92 4.39 4.86 -2.95
N LEU A 93 3.73 4.84 -4.11
CA LEU A 93 2.65 3.89 -4.43
C LEU A 93 3.08 2.44 -4.22
N ILE A 94 4.25 2.07 -4.74
CA ILE A 94 4.82 0.73 -4.58
C ILE A 94 5.06 0.45 -3.10
N GLY A 95 5.65 1.39 -2.37
CA GLY A 95 5.86 1.29 -0.93
C GLY A 95 4.56 1.05 -0.16
N VAL A 96 3.54 1.88 -0.39
CA VAL A 96 2.21 1.80 0.22
C VAL A 96 1.56 0.45 -0.06
N PHE A 97 1.56 -0.01 -1.32
CA PHE A 97 0.98 -1.31 -1.69
C PHE A 97 1.73 -2.52 -1.14
N VAL A 98 3.02 -2.41 -0.85
CA VAL A 98 3.82 -3.49 -0.24
C VAL A 98 3.66 -3.49 1.29
N LEU A 99 3.61 -2.31 1.92
CA LEU A 99 3.58 -2.16 3.37
C LEU A 99 2.21 -2.49 3.96
N TRP A 100 1.10 -2.04 3.35
CA TRP A 100 -0.24 -2.25 3.88
C TRP A 100 -0.57 -3.73 4.16
N PRO A 101 -0.41 -4.67 3.22
CA PRO A 101 -0.69 -6.08 3.48
C PRO A 101 0.18 -6.66 4.60
N ARG A 102 1.43 -6.19 4.74
CA ARG A 102 2.34 -6.66 5.80
C ARG A 102 1.89 -6.18 7.18
N ILE A 103 1.51 -4.90 7.30
CA ILE A 103 1.00 -4.32 8.55
C ILE A 103 -0.30 -5.01 8.96
N ILE A 104 -1.25 -5.17 8.03
CA ILE A 104 -2.51 -5.87 8.30
C ILE A 104 -2.25 -7.33 8.68
N ALA A 105 -1.32 -8.02 8.00
CA ALA A 105 -0.99 -9.39 8.34
C ALA A 105 -0.46 -9.52 9.77
N VAL A 106 0.41 -8.61 10.23
CA VAL A 106 0.88 -8.56 11.62
C VAL A 106 -0.28 -8.27 12.57
N TRP A 107 -1.14 -7.30 12.26
CA TRP A 107 -2.29 -6.95 13.09
C TRP A 107 -3.28 -8.11 13.25
N MET A 108 -3.51 -8.88 12.18
CA MET A 108 -4.38 -10.05 12.21
C MET A 108 -3.81 -11.24 13.02
N THR A 109 -2.53 -11.23 13.42
CA THR A 109 -2.00 -12.29 14.29
C THR A 109 -2.51 -12.19 15.72
N GLY A 110 -3.10 -11.05 16.12
CA GLY A 110 -3.59 -10.82 17.48
C GLY A 110 -2.47 -10.78 18.55
N ARG A 111 -1.21 -10.85 18.15
CA ARG A 111 -0.07 -10.74 19.07
C ARG A 111 0.11 -9.30 19.51
N SER A 112 0.50 -9.12 20.76
CA SER A 112 0.89 -7.80 21.27
C SER A 112 2.10 -7.27 20.49
N PHE A 113 2.17 -5.96 20.28
CA PHE A 113 3.32 -5.31 19.63
C PHE A 113 4.65 -5.68 20.32
N TRP A 114 4.62 -5.93 21.63
CA TRP A 114 5.75 -6.33 22.46
C TRP A 114 6.17 -7.80 22.29
N GLU A 115 5.38 -8.63 21.61
CA GLU A 115 5.69 -10.04 21.31
C GLU A 115 6.17 -10.23 19.87
N CYS A 116 6.00 -9.23 19.01
CA CYS A 116 6.50 -9.26 17.64
C CYS A 116 8.03 -9.33 17.60
N SER A 117 8.57 -10.04 16.60
CA SER A 117 10.01 -10.03 16.30
C SER A 117 10.49 -8.59 16.01
N SER A 118 11.75 -8.28 16.31
CA SER A 118 12.35 -6.96 16.03
C SER A 118 12.18 -6.53 14.57
N GLU A 119 12.27 -7.48 13.63
CA GLU A 119 12.03 -7.22 12.21
C GLU A 119 10.58 -6.78 11.93
N GLN A 120 9.61 -7.47 12.53
CA GLN A 120 8.19 -7.14 12.39
C GLN A 120 7.88 -5.78 13.01
N ARG A 121 8.48 -5.46 14.17
CA ARG A 121 8.33 -4.13 14.79
C ARG A 121 8.88 -3.04 13.90
N LEU A 122 10.08 -3.24 13.33
CA LEU A 122 10.67 -2.28 12.39
C LEU A 122 9.75 -2.05 11.19
N VAL A 123 9.24 -3.13 10.58
CA VAL A 123 8.31 -3.04 9.45
C VAL A 123 7.01 -2.30 9.83
N VAL A 124 6.47 -2.53 11.02
CA VAL A 124 5.27 -1.83 11.50
C VAL A 124 5.56 -0.35 11.77
N VAL A 125 6.64 -0.02 12.49
CA VAL A 125 6.97 1.38 12.82
C VAL A 125 7.31 2.19 11.57
N LEU A 126 8.22 1.67 10.74
CA LEU A 126 8.63 2.33 9.50
C LEU A 126 7.46 2.38 8.51
N GLY A 127 6.69 1.29 8.42
CA GLY A 127 5.52 1.22 7.57
C GLY A 127 4.43 2.20 7.97
N SER A 128 4.06 2.26 9.25
CA SER A 128 3.11 3.24 9.77
C SER A 128 3.59 4.67 9.57
N GLY A 129 4.89 4.94 9.71
CA GLY A 129 5.46 6.26 9.42
C GLY A 129 5.29 6.66 7.94
N ILE A 130 5.60 5.76 7.02
CA ILE A 130 5.41 6.00 5.58
C ILE A 130 3.92 6.18 5.25
N LEU A 131 3.04 5.36 5.80
CA LEU A 131 1.59 5.46 5.56
C LEU A 131 0.99 6.74 6.14
N PHE A 132 1.50 7.19 7.29
CA PHE A 132 1.10 8.47 7.87
C PHE A 132 1.55 9.63 6.98
N ALA A 133 2.80 9.62 6.53
CA ALA A 133 3.31 10.63 5.59
C ALA A 133 2.50 10.64 4.29
N ASP A 134 2.12 9.47 3.78
CA ASP A 134 1.27 9.31 2.59
C ASP A 134 -0.13 9.93 2.79
N ALA A 135 -0.78 9.65 3.92
CA ALA A 135 -2.08 10.23 4.25
C ALA A 135 -2.02 11.77 4.37
N VAL A 136 -0.95 12.29 4.97
CA VAL A 136 -0.70 13.74 5.05
C VAL A 136 -0.50 14.34 3.65
N LEU A 137 0.30 13.69 2.80
CA LEU A 137 0.55 14.13 1.43
C LEU A 137 -0.75 14.14 0.61
N PHE A 138 -1.58 13.10 0.74
CA PHE A 138 -2.89 13.04 0.11
C PHE A 138 -3.82 14.15 0.60
N TYR A 139 -3.85 14.43 1.91
CA TYR A 139 -4.60 15.55 2.46
C TYR A 139 -4.18 16.88 1.85
N TYR A 140 -2.88 17.17 1.81
CA TYR A 140 -2.36 18.38 1.17
C TYR A 140 -2.75 18.46 -0.31
N ALA A 141 -2.61 17.36 -1.07
CA ALA A 141 -3.05 17.32 -2.46
C ALA A 141 -4.54 17.68 -2.61
N MET A 142 -5.40 17.09 -1.78
CA MET A 142 -6.84 17.34 -1.82
C MET A 142 -7.22 18.77 -1.40
N THR A 143 -6.52 19.35 -0.43
CA THR A 143 -6.75 20.75 -0.02
C THR A 143 -6.47 21.72 -1.17
N GLN A 144 -5.44 21.44 -1.98
CA GLN A 144 -5.07 22.27 -3.12
C GLN A 144 -6.03 22.11 -4.30
N MET A 145 -6.54 20.89 -4.51
CA MET A 145 -7.55 20.62 -5.55
C MET A 145 -8.94 21.19 -5.20
N THR A 146 -9.26 21.38 -3.92
CA THR A 146 -10.61 21.74 -3.49
C THR A 146 -10.72 23.24 -3.19
N TRP A 147 -11.15 24.01 -4.19
CA TRP A 147 -11.75 25.36 -4.11
C TRP A 147 -11.17 26.30 -3.04
N GLY A 148 -9.96 26.78 -3.28
CA GLY A 148 -9.43 28.03 -2.72
C GLY A 148 -8.60 27.88 -1.43
N GLU A 149 -7.83 28.93 -1.15
CA GLU A 149 -6.74 29.07 -0.16
C GLU A 149 -7.11 28.82 1.32
N SER A 150 -8.25 28.17 1.60
CA SER A 150 -8.66 27.82 2.96
C SER A 150 -7.69 26.80 3.55
N THR A 151 -7.00 27.19 4.61
CA THR A 151 -5.97 26.39 5.29
C THR A 151 -6.48 25.07 5.85
N LEU A 152 -7.79 24.95 6.11
CA LEU A 152 -8.43 23.72 6.56
C LEU A 152 -9.65 23.41 5.71
N SER A 153 -9.53 22.39 4.86
CA SER A 153 -10.62 21.91 4.02
C SER A 153 -11.25 20.66 4.64
N PHE A 154 -12.50 20.78 5.11
CA PHE A 154 -13.26 19.64 5.64
C PHE A 154 -13.45 18.55 4.57
N SER A 155 -13.68 18.95 3.31
CA SER A 155 -13.78 18.00 2.20
C SER A 155 -12.48 17.27 1.95
N GLY A 156 -11.32 17.93 2.08
CA GLY A 156 -10.02 17.28 2.01
C GLY A 156 -9.83 16.22 3.09
N LEU A 157 -10.30 16.48 4.31
CA LEU A 157 -10.23 15.52 5.42
C LEU A 157 -11.12 14.31 5.15
N VAL A 158 -12.37 14.54 4.73
CA VAL A 158 -13.30 13.46 4.37
C VAL A 158 -12.75 12.62 3.22
N ALA A 159 -12.20 13.25 2.18
CA ALA A 159 -11.56 12.55 1.07
C ALA A 159 -10.36 11.70 1.52
N THR A 160 -9.55 12.22 2.44
CA THR A 160 -8.40 11.48 3.00
C THR A 160 -8.84 10.28 3.81
N VAL A 161 -9.87 10.43 4.66
CA VAL A 161 -10.43 9.31 5.43
C VAL A 161 -11.03 8.26 4.51
N ALA A 162 -11.76 8.67 3.48
CA ALA A 162 -12.31 7.77 2.47
C ALA A 162 -11.18 7.03 1.72
N TYR A 163 -10.14 7.76 1.31
CA TYR A 163 -8.97 7.20 0.66
C TYR A 163 -8.27 6.13 1.51
N VAL A 164 -7.94 6.45 2.77
CA VAL A 164 -7.32 5.49 3.70
C VAL A 164 -8.25 4.30 3.96
N GLY A 165 -9.56 4.53 4.09
CA GLY A 165 -10.55 3.47 4.27
C GLY A 165 -10.57 2.49 3.09
N VAL A 166 -10.53 3.00 1.85
CA VAL A 166 -10.46 2.17 0.64
C VAL A 166 -9.14 1.39 0.59
N LEU A 167 -7.99 2.00 0.90
CA LEU A 167 -6.71 1.28 0.96
C LEU A 167 -6.72 0.14 1.97
N VAL A 168 -7.21 0.42 3.19
CA VAL A 168 -7.32 -0.59 4.26
C VAL A 168 -8.23 -1.72 3.80
N PHE A 169 -9.37 -1.40 3.20
CA PHE A 169 -10.32 -2.38 2.67
C PHE A 169 -9.70 -3.26 1.58
N VAL A 170 -9.07 -2.66 0.56
CA VAL A 170 -8.43 -3.42 -0.53
C VAL A 170 -7.29 -4.31 0.00
N SER A 171 -6.51 -3.77 0.94
CA SER A 171 -5.39 -4.50 1.54
C SER A 171 -5.86 -5.64 2.45
N TRP A 172 -6.95 -5.43 3.18
CA TRP A 172 -7.62 -6.47 3.94
C TRP A 172 -8.12 -7.60 3.03
N PHE A 173 -8.87 -7.27 1.96
CA PHE A 173 -9.33 -8.25 0.98
C PHE A 173 -8.17 -9.00 0.33
N SER A 174 -7.08 -8.30 0.02
CA SER A 174 -5.84 -8.90 -0.48
C SER A 174 -5.29 -9.95 0.48
N VAL A 175 -5.27 -9.66 1.78
CA VAL A 175 -4.78 -10.58 2.82
C VAL A 175 -5.73 -11.77 3.02
N VAL A 176 -7.05 -11.54 2.99
CA VAL A 176 -8.08 -12.59 3.13
C VAL A 176 -8.08 -13.55 1.94
N LEU A 177 -7.90 -13.04 0.72
CA LEU A 177 -7.91 -13.85 -0.51
C LEU A 177 -6.59 -14.57 -0.79
N ASN A 178 -5.53 -14.33 -0.01
CA ASN A 178 -4.21 -14.91 -0.27
C ASN A 178 -4.22 -16.44 -0.03
N PRO A 179 -4.09 -17.26 -1.10
CA PRO A 179 -4.15 -18.72 -0.97
C PRO A 179 -2.95 -19.32 -0.23
N ASN A 180 -1.84 -18.57 -0.13
CA ASN A 180 -0.61 -19.02 0.52
C ASN A 180 -0.56 -18.71 2.01
N ARG A 181 -1.60 -18.09 2.57
CA ARG A 181 -1.68 -17.85 4.01
C ARG A 181 -1.85 -19.19 4.73
N LYS A 182 -0.77 -19.71 5.28
CA LYS A 182 -0.84 -20.80 6.26
C LYS A 182 -1.60 -20.22 7.46
N VAL A 183 -2.82 -20.71 7.69
CA VAL A 183 -3.54 -20.46 8.95
C VAL A 183 -2.72 -21.16 10.02
N GLY A 184 -1.83 -20.40 10.66
CA GLY A 184 -1.07 -20.84 11.82
C GLY A 184 -1.92 -20.78 13.07
#